data_AF-A0A226MGE0-F1
#
_entry.id   AF-A0A226MGE0-F1
#
_cell.length_a   1.000
_cell.length_b   1.000
_cell.length_c   1.000
_cell.angle_alpha   90.00
_cell.angle_beta   90.00
_cell.angle_gamma   90.00
#
_symmetry.space_group_name_H-M   'P 1'
#
loop_
_entity.id
_entity.type
_entity.pdbx_description
1 polymer ?
#
loop_
_entity_poly.entity_id
_entity_poly.type
_entity_poly.pdbx_seq_one_letter_code
_entity_poly.pdbx_strand_id
1 'polypeptide(L)'
;MQAGRRSWARVLSALLWVALARCYNVDVGRPVVFQGPNGSFFGYSVLQHYHDSTRWVLVGAPKADSRYSTSIQSPGAVFKCRVHTNPDRRCTELDMGRGNSRGMLCGKTCKEDRDDEWMGVSLARQPKAGGSVLACAHRWKNIYYETEYILPHGFCNIIPPNLQPSGRKLVPCYEEYKKKYGEEHGSCQAGIAGFFTEELVIMGAPGSYYWTGTVKVLNLTDNTYYKLNDDAVIARRYTYLGYAVTAGHFSQPTTTDVVGGAPQDGGIGKVYIFRTDRRSGSLVKIFQASGKKMGSYFGSSLCAVDLNSDGLSDLLVGAPMFSEVRDEGQVTVYINRGNGVLDEQLVLDGDGAYNAHFGESIATLGDIDDDGFPDVAIGAPKEDNYMGAVYIYHGDANGIVPQYSMKLSGQTINPMLRMFGQSISGGVDMDGNGYPDNYISDMTVGAFLSDHVVLLRSRPVITMDISIFLPASINITAPQCHDSLQPVNCLNVTACFRFSGKHVPGEIGKNKVIFLQQLLSQGLPACMMCHFRMKINYENAIYTVGLNYNLTADVAKKEKSQQPRVYFVTSGEAVGQITEKLELSYMQEKCKHFLAYVKNSMMSPGVYYLRESLVFRTWNLQVVLLY
;
A
#
# COMPACT_ATOMS: atom_id res chain seq x y z
N MET A 1 30.14 -22.50 -64.13
CA MET A 1 30.74 -22.42 -62.77
C MET A 1 30.03 -21.28 -62.05
N GLN A 2 29.33 -21.38 -60.93
CA GLN A 2 28.90 -22.42 -59.97
C GLN A 2 27.65 -21.76 -59.32
N ALA A 3 26.43 -22.20 -59.61
CA ALA A 3 25.64 -23.16 -58.82
C ALA A 3 25.40 -22.78 -57.33
N GLY A 4 24.13 -22.60 -56.94
CA GLY A 4 23.68 -22.59 -55.54
C GLY A 4 22.39 -21.79 -55.28
N ARG A 5 21.22 -22.17 -55.80
CA ARG A 5 20.13 -22.97 -55.15
C ARG A 5 19.44 -22.33 -53.91
N ARG A 6 18.13 -22.08 -54.13
CA ARG A 6 16.93 -22.29 -53.28
C ARG A 6 16.66 -21.29 -52.14
N SER A 7 15.52 -20.58 -52.04
CA SER A 7 14.08 -20.95 -52.16
C SER A 7 13.47 -21.45 -50.84
N TRP A 8 12.68 -20.58 -50.19
CA TRP A 8 11.57 -20.85 -49.23
C TRP A 8 12.03 -21.36 -47.83
N ALA A 9 11.42 -21.08 -46.68
CA ALA A 9 10.09 -20.65 -46.31
C ALA A 9 10.08 -20.01 -44.90
N ARG A 10 9.08 -19.14 -44.69
CA ARG A 10 8.35 -18.84 -43.44
C ARG A 10 8.85 -19.55 -42.16
N VAL A 11 9.39 -18.79 -41.21
CA VAL A 11 9.31 -19.13 -39.79
C VAL A 11 8.38 -18.12 -39.15
N LEU A 12 7.15 -18.57 -38.89
CA LEU A 12 6.21 -17.90 -38.01
C LEU A 12 6.90 -17.71 -36.65
N SER A 13 7.22 -16.46 -36.34
CA SER A 13 7.38 -15.98 -34.98
C SER A 13 6.01 -16.08 -34.30
N ALA A 14 5.72 -17.24 -33.72
CA ALA A 14 4.63 -17.34 -32.76
C ALA A 14 5.04 -16.49 -31.55
N LEU A 15 4.54 -15.24 -31.54
CA LEU A 15 4.50 -14.38 -30.37
C LEU A 15 3.80 -15.16 -29.26
N LEU A 16 4.59 -15.79 -28.39
CA LEU A 16 4.14 -16.17 -27.07
C LEU A 16 3.90 -14.84 -26.34
N TRP A 17 2.68 -14.34 -26.45
CA TRP A 17 2.13 -13.40 -25.49
C TRP A 17 2.08 -14.13 -24.14
N VAL A 18 3.19 -14.10 -23.41
CA VAL A 18 3.14 -14.27 -21.96
C VAL A 18 2.44 -13.01 -21.46
N ALA A 19 1.11 -13.05 -21.42
CA ALA A 19 0.36 -12.11 -20.64
C ALA A 19 0.76 -12.36 -19.18
N LEU A 20 1.74 -11.60 -18.70
CA LEU A 20 1.96 -11.38 -17.27
C LEU A 20 0.71 -10.67 -16.75
N ALA A 21 -0.36 -11.42 -16.51
CA ALA A 21 -1.52 -10.93 -15.80
C ALA A 21 -1.13 -10.77 -14.33
N ARG A 22 -0.45 -9.66 -14.01
CA ARG A 22 -0.35 -9.15 -12.64
C ARG A 22 -1.56 -8.27 -12.36
N CYS A 23 -2.73 -8.89 -12.23
CA CYS A 23 -3.91 -8.25 -11.66
C CYS A 23 -4.11 -8.87 -10.29
N TYR A 24 -3.47 -8.32 -9.27
CA TYR A 24 -3.89 -8.62 -7.90
C TYR A 24 -4.95 -7.59 -7.48
N ASN A 25 -5.58 -7.92 -6.37
CA ASN A 25 -6.90 -7.53 -5.86
C ASN A 25 -7.46 -6.12 -6.09
N VAL A 26 -6.73 -5.09 -6.52
CA VAL A 26 -7.31 -3.76 -6.76
C VAL A 26 -8.04 -3.69 -8.11
N ASP A 27 -9.33 -3.31 -8.10
CA ASP A 27 -10.13 -3.17 -9.31
C ASP A 27 -9.89 -1.84 -10.04
N VAL A 28 -9.12 -1.91 -11.13
CA VAL A 28 -8.90 -0.78 -12.06
C VAL A 28 -9.99 -0.63 -13.11
N GLY A 29 -10.89 -1.61 -13.28
CA GLY A 29 -11.88 -1.62 -14.34
C GLY A 29 -13.12 -0.78 -14.02
N ARG A 30 -13.45 -0.60 -12.74
CA ARG A 30 -14.62 0.18 -12.28
C ARG A 30 -14.24 1.20 -11.19
N PRO A 31 -13.35 2.16 -11.50
CA PRO A 31 -12.95 3.20 -10.55
C PRO A 31 -14.11 4.17 -10.29
N VAL A 32 -14.23 4.65 -9.05
CA VAL A 32 -15.12 5.76 -8.69
C VAL A 32 -14.30 7.05 -8.71
N VAL A 33 -14.59 7.92 -9.68
CA VAL A 33 -13.86 9.18 -9.86
C VAL A 33 -14.72 10.35 -9.42
N PHE A 34 -14.21 11.14 -8.47
CA PHE A 34 -14.78 12.39 -8.01
C PHE A 34 -14.02 13.57 -8.63
N GLN A 35 -14.74 14.61 -9.02
CA GLN A 35 -14.18 15.85 -9.57
C GLN A 35 -14.55 17.03 -8.68
N GLY A 36 -13.57 17.89 -8.39
CA GLY A 36 -13.75 19.11 -7.62
C GLY A 36 -13.79 20.37 -8.48
N PRO A 37 -13.83 21.56 -7.84
CA PRO A 37 -13.72 22.84 -8.53
C PRO A 37 -12.35 22.99 -9.21
N ASN A 38 -12.33 23.57 -10.41
CA ASN A 38 -11.08 23.76 -11.17
C ASN A 38 -10.12 24.73 -10.46
N GLY A 39 -8.83 24.38 -10.44
CA GLY A 39 -7.76 25.19 -9.85
C GLY A 39 -7.77 25.23 -8.32
N SER A 40 -8.62 24.43 -7.67
CA SER A 40 -8.76 24.41 -6.22
C SER A 40 -7.75 23.50 -5.51
N PHE A 41 -7.00 22.72 -6.29
CA PHE A 41 -6.13 21.64 -5.83
C PHE A 41 -6.93 20.54 -5.13
N PHE A 42 -8.13 20.24 -5.65
CA PHE A 42 -8.97 19.18 -5.12
C PHE A 42 -8.28 17.83 -5.25
N GLY A 43 -7.96 17.20 -4.11
CA GLY A 43 -7.18 15.95 -4.07
C GLY A 43 -5.75 16.16 -3.58
N TYR A 44 -5.39 17.34 -3.07
CA TYR A 44 -4.09 17.58 -2.46
C TYR A 44 -3.89 16.69 -1.23
N SER A 45 -4.94 16.54 -0.41
CA SER A 45 -5.03 15.53 0.64
C SER A 45 -6.33 14.75 0.49
N VAL A 46 -6.29 13.46 0.80
CA VAL A 46 -7.46 12.56 0.77
C VAL A 46 -7.51 11.75 2.06
N LEU A 47 -8.72 11.46 2.53
CA LEU A 47 -8.93 10.68 3.75
C LEU A 47 -10.23 9.89 3.64
N GLN A 48 -10.16 8.59 3.87
CA GLN A 48 -11.34 7.75 4.02
C GLN A 48 -11.93 7.90 5.42
N HIS A 49 -13.24 8.11 5.49
CA HIS A 49 -13.97 8.29 6.74
C HIS A 49 -15.25 7.48 6.76
N TYR A 50 -15.59 6.98 7.94
CA TYR A 50 -16.87 6.33 8.17
C TYR A 50 -17.49 6.77 9.49
N HIS A 51 -18.81 6.86 9.46
CA HIS A 51 -19.63 7.10 10.63
C HIS A 51 -20.93 6.33 10.45
N ASP A 52 -21.26 5.49 11.43
CA ASP A 52 -22.35 4.52 11.34
C ASP A 52 -22.23 3.66 10.07
N SER A 53 -23.28 3.61 9.25
CA SER A 53 -23.32 2.94 7.95
C SER A 53 -22.87 3.82 6.77
N THR A 54 -22.52 5.09 7.01
CA THR A 54 -22.17 6.00 5.91
C THR A 54 -20.65 6.05 5.71
N ARG A 55 -20.23 5.95 4.44
CA ARG A 55 -18.84 6.06 3.98
C ARG A 55 -18.62 7.35 3.20
N TRP A 56 -17.56 8.07 3.54
CA TRP A 56 -17.20 9.36 2.96
C TRP A 56 -15.74 9.37 2.53
N VAL A 57 -15.48 9.88 1.35
CA VAL A 57 -14.15 10.35 0.97
C VAL A 57 -14.09 11.83 1.33
N LEU A 58 -13.19 12.20 2.24
CA LEU A 58 -12.88 13.58 2.55
C LEU A 58 -11.71 14.03 1.68
N VAL A 59 -11.82 15.23 1.11
CA VAL A 59 -10.87 15.74 0.14
C VAL A 59 -10.48 17.16 0.51
N GLY A 60 -9.18 17.39 0.69
CA GLY A 60 -8.62 18.73 0.86
C GLY A 60 -8.43 19.42 -0.49
N ALA A 61 -8.81 20.69 -0.55
CA ALA A 61 -8.61 21.58 -1.69
C ALA A 61 -8.04 22.92 -1.17
N PRO A 62 -6.72 23.00 -0.90
CA PRO A 62 -6.10 24.13 -0.22
C PRO A 62 -6.22 25.48 -0.95
N LYS A 63 -6.57 25.46 -2.24
CA LYS A 63 -6.76 26.65 -3.08
C LYS A 63 -8.22 26.91 -3.45
N ALA A 64 -9.16 26.15 -2.88
CA ALA A 64 -10.58 26.38 -3.10
C ALA A 64 -11.05 27.71 -2.52
N ASP A 65 -11.92 28.38 -3.25
CA ASP A 65 -12.79 29.40 -2.68
C ASP A 65 -13.91 28.72 -1.87
N SER A 66 -14.24 29.30 -0.71
CA SER A 66 -15.22 28.73 0.21
C SER A 66 -16.58 29.42 0.06
N ARG A 67 -17.66 28.63 -0.05
CA ARG A 67 -19.03 29.17 -0.06
C ARG A 67 -19.47 29.73 1.30
N TYR A 68 -18.80 29.31 2.38
CA TYR A 68 -19.08 29.74 3.74
C TYR A 68 -18.24 30.97 4.15
N SER A 69 -17.18 31.29 3.41
CA SER A 69 -16.28 32.42 3.66
C SER A 69 -16.05 33.24 2.38
N THR A 70 -17.15 33.77 1.81
CA THR A 70 -17.15 34.47 0.50
C THR A 70 -16.29 35.74 0.46
N SER A 71 -15.97 36.33 1.61
CA SER A 71 -15.16 37.56 1.70
C SER A 71 -13.67 37.29 1.92
N ILE A 72 -13.26 36.02 2.01
CA ILE A 72 -11.89 35.59 2.23
C ILE A 72 -11.33 35.04 0.93
N GLN A 73 -10.10 35.41 0.57
CA GLN A 73 -9.49 35.02 -0.70
C GLN A 73 -8.83 33.63 -0.58
N SER A 74 -9.31 32.68 -1.38
CA SER A 74 -8.79 31.31 -1.48
C SER A 74 -8.35 30.69 -0.13
N PRO A 75 -9.22 30.66 0.89
CA PRO A 75 -8.88 30.09 2.20
C PRO A 75 -8.54 28.59 2.12
N GLY A 76 -8.98 27.92 1.06
CA GLY A 76 -9.00 26.46 0.99
C GLY A 76 -10.24 25.90 1.69
N ALA A 77 -10.59 24.68 1.32
CA ALA A 77 -11.76 24.00 1.86
C ALA A 77 -11.54 22.49 1.94
N VAL A 78 -12.38 21.84 2.75
CA VAL A 78 -12.49 20.38 2.79
C VAL A 78 -13.84 19.99 2.23
N PHE A 79 -13.85 19.04 1.30
CA PHE A 79 -15.05 18.49 0.69
C PHE A 79 -15.33 17.10 1.26
N LYS A 80 -16.60 16.72 1.27
CA LYS A 80 -17.06 15.36 1.56
C LYS A 80 -17.82 14.80 0.36
N CYS A 81 -17.38 13.63 -0.10
CA CYS A 81 -17.97 12.89 -1.20
C CYS A 81 -18.55 11.60 -0.63
N ARG A 82 -19.87 11.42 -0.74
CA ARG A 82 -20.50 10.18 -0.27
C ARG A 82 -20.17 9.07 -1.25
N VAL A 83 -19.80 7.88 -0.75
CA VAL A 83 -19.50 6.72 -1.61
C VAL A 83 -20.80 6.03 -2.04
N HIS A 84 -21.62 5.62 -1.09
CA HIS A 84 -22.93 5.04 -1.35
C HIS A 84 -23.97 6.12 -1.66
N THR A 85 -25.01 5.80 -2.41
CA THR A 85 -26.15 6.70 -2.69
C THR A 85 -25.75 8.04 -3.34
N ASN A 86 -24.72 8.04 -4.20
CA ASN A 86 -24.21 9.21 -4.91
C ASN A 86 -23.97 8.91 -6.41
N PRO A 87 -25.03 8.66 -7.20
CA PRO A 87 -24.89 8.31 -8.61
C PRO A 87 -24.21 9.41 -9.43
N ASP A 88 -24.43 10.67 -9.05
CA ASP A 88 -23.87 11.86 -9.72
C ASP A 88 -22.41 12.14 -9.32
N ARG A 89 -21.84 11.36 -8.38
CA ARG A 89 -20.46 11.50 -7.88
C ARG A 89 -20.15 12.94 -7.40
N ARG A 90 -21.13 13.59 -6.79
CA ARG A 90 -21.00 14.98 -6.30
C ARG A 90 -20.30 15.01 -4.95
N CYS A 91 -19.47 16.03 -4.77
CA CYS A 91 -18.83 16.35 -3.51
C CYS A 91 -19.39 17.68 -2.98
N THR A 92 -19.54 17.78 -1.67
CA THR A 92 -20.07 18.98 -1.01
C THR A 92 -19.03 19.55 -0.06
N GLU A 93 -18.89 20.87 -0.05
CA GLU A 93 -18.01 21.55 0.90
C GLU A 93 -18.50 21.32 2.34
N LEU A 94 -17.56 21.00 3.23
CA LEU A 94 -17.81 20.86 4.66
C LEU A 94 -17.83 22.23 5.34
N ASP A 95 -18.92 22.55 6.01
CA ASP A 95 -18.99 23.73 6.88
C ASP A 95 -18.14 23.49 8.14
N MET A 96 -17.17 24.35 8.37
CA MET A 96 -16.29 24.29 9.54
C MET A 96 -16.68 25.28 10.64
N GLY A 97 -17.80 26.00 10.51
CA GLY A 97 -18.22 27.01 11.48
C GLY A 97 -17.22 28.15 11.62
N ARG A 98 -16.56 28.50 10.51
CA ARG A 98 -15.56 29.57 10.43
C ARG A 98 -16.24 30.78 9.79
N GLY A 99 -16.17 31.93 10.44
CA GLY A 99 -16.95 33.13 10.08
C GLY A 99 -16.60 33.70 8.69
N ASN A 100 -16.98 34.94 8.39
CA ASN A 100 -16.72 35.55 7.07
C ASN A 100 -15.87 36.84 7.13
N SER A 101 -15.37 37.21 8.31
CA SER A 101 -14.67 38.48 8.53
C SER A 101 -13.18 38.27 8.79
N ARG A 102 -12.34 39.03 8.07
CA ARG A 102 -10.91 39.19 8.38
C ARG A 102 -10.74 40.00 9.66
N GLY A 103 -9.73 39.66 10.48
CA GLY A 103 -9.39 40.38 11.70
C GLY A 103 -10.25 40.06 12.92
N MET A 104 -10.98 38.93 12.90
CA MET A 104 -11.73 38.46 14.06
C MET A 104 -10.76 38.13 15.22
N LEU A 105 -11.11 38.54 16.44
CA LEU A 105 -10.28 38.26 17.62
C LEU A 105 -10.31 36.77 17.94
N CYS A 106 -9.13 36.14 18.02
CA CYS A 106 -8.93 34.74 18.37
C CYS A 106 -8.28 34.54 19.75
N GLY A 107 -7.97 35.64 20.44
CA GLY A 107 -7.25 35.70 21.71
C GLY A 107 -6.84 37.14 22.03
N LYS A 108 -6.18 37.38 23.17
CA LYS A 108 -5.81 38.75 23.60
C LYS A 108 -4.88 39.46 22.62
N THR A 109 -3.95 38.74 22.01
CA THR A 109 -2.98 39.28 21.03
C THR A 109 -3.08 38.54 19.70
N CYS A 110 -4.32 38.23 19.29
CA CYS A 110 -4.61 37.40 18.13
C CYS A 110 -5.73 37.99 17.28
N LYS A 111 -5.43 38.31 16.03
CA LYS A 111 -6.41 38.65 14.99
C LYS A 111 -6.24 37.68 13.82
N GLU A 112 -7.30 36.96 13.51
CA GLU A 112 -7.31 35.94 12.47
C GLU A 112 -7.26 36.54 11.07
N ASP A 113 -6.35 36.03 10.23
CA ASP A 113 -6.33 36.23 8.80
C ASP A 113 -6.28 34.89 8.07
N ARG A 114 -7.30 34.67 7.24
CA ARG A 114 -7.57 33.39 6.55
C ARG A 114 -7.30 33.46 5.05
N ASP A 115 -6.89 34.61 4.52
CA ASP A 115 -6.54 34.70 3.12
C ASP A 115 -5.35 33.77 2.83
N ASP A 116 -5.49 32.88 1.84
CA ASP A 116 -4.47 31.89 1.46
C ASP A 116 -3.96 31.02 2.63
N GLU A 117 -4.82 30.65 3.58
CA GLU A 117 -4.42 29.84 4.75
C GLU A 117 -4.14 28.36 4.44
N TRP A 118 -4.57 27.88 3.26
CA TRP A 118 -4.40 26.51 2.77
C TRP A 118 -5.13 25.46 3.62
N MET A 119 -6.40 25.71 3.92
CA MET A 119 -7.23 24.74 4.64
C MET A 119 -7.45 23.47 3.82
N GLY A 120 -7.21 22.31 4.44
CA GLY A 120 -7.22 21.01 3.78
C GLY A 120 -5.85 20.59 3.25
N VAL A 121 -4.76 21.24 3.66
CA VAL A 121 -3.40 20.80 3.30
C VAL A 121 -3.08 19.41 3.86
N SER A 122 -3.57 19.11 5.06
CA SER A 122 -3.43 17.81 5.71
C SER A 122 -4.74 17.39 6.36
N LEU A 123 -4.99 16.08 6.31
CA LEU A 123 -6.17 15.41 6.86
C LEU A 123 -5.71 14.16 7.60
N ALA A 124 -6.28 13.89 8.78
CA ALA A 124 -6.02 12.67 9.53
C ALA A 124 -7.27 12.21 10.27
N ARG A 125 -7.48 10.90 10.36
CA ARG A 125 -8.64 10.31 11.05
C ARG A 125 -8.18 9.58 12.29
N GLN A 126 -8.91 9.75 13.38
CA GLN A 126 -8.72 8.96 14.59
C GLN A 126 -9.07 7.49 14.32
N PRO A 127 -8.17 6.53 14.60
CA PRO A 127 -8.31 5.12 14.20
C PRO A 127 -9.25 4.34 15.12
N LYS A 128 -10.50 4.81 15.28
CA LYS A 128 -11.54 4.14 16.06
C LYS A 128 -12.91 4.25 15.41
N ALA A 129 -13.85 3.41 15.85
CA ALA A 129 -15.25 3.52 15.47
C ALA A 129 -15.80 4.89 15.92
N GLY A 130 -16.40 5.64 14.99
CA GLY A 130 -16.78 7.04 15.27
C GLY A 130 -15.58 7.92 15.58
N GLY A 131 -14.44 7.72 14.91
CA GLY A 131 -13.25 8.56 15.04
C GLY A 131 -13.49 9.99 14.54
N SER A 132 -12.91 10.97 15.23
CA SER A 132 -12.91 12.37 14.76
C SER A 132 -11.90 12.58 13.63
N VAL A 133 -12.02 13.70 12.91
CA VAL A 133 -11.16 14.05 11.79
C VAL A 133 -10.39 15.33 12.11
N LEU A 134 -9.09 15.35 11.86
CA LEU A 134 -8.25 16.54 11.91
C LEU A 134 -8.15 17.13 10.49
N ALA A 135 -8.38 18.43 10.37
CA ALA A 135 -8.09 19.19 9.15
C ALA A 135 -7.29 20.44 9.49
N CYS A 136 -6.25 20.74 8.71
CA CYS A 136 -5.33 21.84 9.01
C CYS A 136 -5.13 22.83 7.86
N ALA A 137 -4.66 24.02 8.24
CA ALA A 137 -4.34 25.18 7.42
C ALA A 137 -3.02 25.78 7.93
N HIS A 138 -1.90 25.24 7.44
CA HIS A 138 -0.56 25.59 7.93
C HIS A 138 -0.13 27.04 7.64
N ARG A 139 -0.80 27.75 6.71
CA ARG A 139 -0.50 29.15 6.36
C ARG A 139 -1.46 30.14 7.00
N TRP A 140 -2.28 29.69 7.94
CA TRP A 140 -3.12 30.58 8.75
C TRP A 140 -2.26 31.60 9.52
N LYS A 141 -2.72 32.85 9.53
CA LYS A 141 -1.95 34.02 10.00
C LYS A 141 -2.61 34.70 11.20
N ASN A 142 -1.77 35.14 12.12
CA ASN A 142 -2.11 36.16 13.11
C ASN A 142 -1.60 37.53 12.64
N ILE A 143 -2.53 38.46 12.42
CA ILE A 143 -2.26 39.84 11.95
C ILE A 143 -2.38 40.88 13.07
N TYR A 144 -2.40 40.47 14.34
CA TYR A 144 -2.50 41.42 15.47
C TYR A 144 -1.39 42.48 15.44
N TYR A 145 -0.17 42.08 15.03
CA TYR A 145 1.02 42.92 14.91
C TYR A 145 1.37 43.26 13.45
N GLU A 146 0.38 43.35 12.55
CA GLU A 146 0.59 43.49 11.10
C GLU A 146 1.51 44.66 10.68
N THR A 147 1.63 45.70 11.51
CA THR A 147 2.56 46.81 11.27
C THR A 147 4.04 46.43 11.44
N GLU A 148 4.33 45.37 12.20
CA GLU A 148 5.68 44.83 12.43
C GLU A 148 5.88 43.51 11.66
N TYR A 149 5.04 42.52 11.94
CA TYR A 149 5.14 41.18 11.39
C TYR A 149 3.76 40.50 11.24
N ILE A 150 3.60 39.72 10.19
CA ILE A 150 2.52 38.74 10.05
C ILE A 150 3.05 37.40 10.55
N LEU A 151 2.35 36.78 11.50
CA LEU A 151 2.82 35.57 12.17
C LEU A 151 2.06 34.33 11.68
N PRO A 152 2.65 33.46 10.83
CA PRO A 152 1.99 32.26 10.34
C PRO A 152 2.07 31.14 11.38
N HIS A 153 1.14 31.16 12.34
CA HIS A 153 1.08 30.15 13.40
C HIS A 153 0.57 28.79 12.89
N GLY A 154 -0.25 28.79 11.84
CA GLY A 154 -1.01 27.62 11.41
C GLY A 154 -2.26 27.38 12.29
N PHE A 155 -3.20 26.63 11.75
CA PHE A 155 -4.49 26.35 12.36
C PHE A 155 -4.91 24.91 12.06
N CYS A 156 -5.54 24.24 13.02
CA CYS A 156 -6.18 22.94 12.81
C CYS A 156 -7.57 22.90 13.45
N ASN A 157 -8.43 22.02 12.97
CA ASN A 157 -9.76 21.80 13.50
C ASN A 157 -10.01 20.30 13.70
N ILE A 158 -10.42 19.91 14.90
CA ILE A 158 -10.91 18.55 15.17
C ILE A 158 -12.40 18.55 14.88
N ILE A 159 -12.76 17.97 13.74
CA ILE A 159 -14.12 17.82 13.24
C ILE A 159 -14.74 16.57 13.87
N PRO A 160 -15.97 16.66 14.40
CA PRO A 160 -16.65 15.51 14.98
C PRO A 160 -16.93 14.42 13.94
N PRO A 161 -17.15 13.17 14.36
CA PRO A 161 -17.31 12.02 13.46
C PRO A 161 -18.50 12.16 12.50
N ASN A 162 -19.55 12.86 12.91
CA ASN A 162 -20.74 13.14 12.11
C ASN A 162 -20.57 14.27 11.08
N LEU A 163 -19.39 14.89 11.01
CA LEU A 163 -19.05 15.97 10.09
C LEU A 163 -19.96 17.20 10.20
N GLN A 164 -20.41 17.52 11.42
CA GLN A 164 -21.17 18.73 11.74
C GLN A 164 -20.23 19.94 12.00
N PRO A 165 -20.71 21.19 11.85
CA PRO A 165 -19.91 22.42 11.98
C PRO A 165 -19.56 22.81 13.43
N SER A 166 -19.40 21.83 14.33
CA SER A 166 -19.11 22.02 15.75
C SER A 166 -17.70 21.54 16.13
N GLY A 167 -16.73 21.79 15.25
CA GLY A 167 -15.34 21.35 15.44
C GLY A 167 -14.59 22.12 16.52
N ARG A 168 -13.61 21.45 17.14
CA ARG A 168 -12.71 22.05 18.12
C ARG A 168 -11.51 22.68 17.41
N LYS A 169 -11.42 24.01 17.48
CA LYS A 169 -10.34 24.81 16.90
C LYS A 169 -9.04 24.67 17.69
N LEU A 170 -7.92 24.53 17.00
CA LEU A 170 -6.57 24.41 17.55
C LEU A 170 -5.64 25.42 16.89
N VAL A 171 -4.93 26.20 17.71
CA VAL A 171 -3.86 27.11 17.27
C VAL A 171 -2.62 26.79 18.12
N PRO A 172 -1.94 25.67 17.86
CA PRO A 172 -0.96 25.08 18.79
C PRO A 172 0.32 25.91 18.99
N CYS A 173 0.54 26.90 18.13
CA CYS A 173 1.71 27.77 18.15
C CYS A 173 1.40 29.19 18.62
N TYR A 174 0.14 29.48 18.98
CA TYR A 174 -0.23 30.77 19.55
C TYR A 174 0.09 30.83 21.04
N GLU A 175 0.85 31.86 21.42
CA GLU A 175 1.12 32.25 22.80
C GLU A 175 0.87 33.75 22.96
N GLU A 176 0.33 34.16 24.11
CA GLU A 176 0.01 35.57 24.36
C GLU A 176 1.30 36.43 24.39
N TYR A 177 1.23 37.64 23.82
CA TYR A 177 2.30 38.65 23.83
C TYR A 177 3.60 38.27 23.11
N LYS A 178 3.61 37.16 22.35
CA LYS A 178 4.72 36.81 21.47
C LYS A 178 4.57 37.52 20.12
N LYS A 179 5.62 38.23 19.70
CA LYS A 179 5.60 39.07 18.48
C LYS A 179 6.74 38.83 17.49
N LYS A 180 7.75 38.06 17.88
CA LYS A 180 8.93 37.84 17.02
C LYS A 180 8.61 36.78 15.98
N TYR A 181 8.97 37.04 14.72
CA TYR A 181 8.69 36.14 13.60
C TYR A 181 9.44 34.80 13.72
N GLY A 182 10.78 34.83 13.78
CA GLY A 182 11.58 33.59 13.70
C GLY A 182 11.86 32.91 15.05
N GLU A 183 11.76 33.61 16.17
CA GLU A 183 11.99 32.99 17.48
C GLU A 183 10.79 32.17 17.94
N GLU A 184 11.06 31.10 18.68
CA GLU A 184 10.04 30.23 19.28
C GLU A 184 9.05 29.67 18.24
N HIS A 185 7.83 30.20 18.20
CA HIS A 185 6.73 29.69 17.37
C HIS A 185 6.09 30.74 16.45
N GLY A 186 6.69 31.92 16.30
CA GLY A 186 6.10 33.02 15.52
C GLY A 186 5.82 32.70 14.05
N SER A 187 6.66 31.86 13.43
CA SER A 187 6.50 31.37 12.05
C SER A 187 6.26 29.86 11.97
N CYS A 188 5.68 29.27 13.02
CA CYS A 188 5.63 27.82 13.22
C CYS A 188 5.00 27.01 12.07
N GLN A 189 3.95 27.53 11.42
CA GLN A 189 3.18 26.84 10.37
C GLN A 189 2.69 25.44 10.78
N ALA A 190 2.12 25.33 11.98
CA ALA A 190 1.62 24.06 12.47
C ALA A 190 0.50 23.49 11.59
N GLY A 191 0.54 22.17 11.38
CA GLY A 191 -0.47 21.45 10.62
C GLY A 191 -0.17 21.29 9.13
N ILE A 192 1.08 21.54 8.70
CA ILE A 192 1.54 21.17 7.35
C ILE A 192 1.37 19.67 7.12
N ALA A 193 1.68 18.88 8.14
CA ALA A 193 1.36 17.48 8.29
C ALA A 193 0.64 17.27 9.62
N GLY A 194 -0.30 16.32 9.62
CA GLY A 194 -1.10 15.97 10.78
C GLY A 194 -1.26 14.46 10.87
N PHE A 195 -1.21 13.92 12.09
CA PHE A 195 -1.49 12.52 12.35
C PHE A 195 -2.34 12.41 13.62
N PHE A 196 -3.22 11.41 13.66
CA PHE A 196 -4.21 11.28 14.73
C PHE A 196 -4.17 9.85 15.26
N THR A 197 -3.82 9.68 16.54
CA THR A 197 -3.91 8.39 17.24
C THR A 197 -5.18 8.36 18.10
N GLU A 198 -5.42 7.27 18.83
CA GLU A 198 -6.60 7.20 19.71
C GLU A 198 -6.62 8.31 20.78
N GLU A 199 -5.46 8.69 21.31
CA GLU A 199 -5.33 9.64 22.43
C GLU A 199 -4.60 10.94 22.05
N LEU A 200 -3.83 10.95 20.95
CA LEU A 200 -2.94 12.06 20.60
C LEU A 200 -3.30 12.69 19.25
N VAL A 201 -3.18 14.01 19.18
CA VAL A 201 -3.18 14.77 17.93
C VAL A 201 -1.77 15.31 17.71
N ILE A 202 -1.17 14.92 16.59
CA ILE A 202 0.22 15.23 16.25
C ILE A 202 0.21 16.18 15.06
N MET A 203 0.90 17.30 15.19
CA MET A 203 0.99 18.33 14.16
C MET A 203 2.45 18.68 13.91
N GLY A 204 2.85 18.63 12.65
CA GLY A 204 4.15 19.10 12.20
C GLY A 204 4.23 20.63 12.18
N ALA A 205 5.34 21.20 12.64
CA ALA A 205 5.53 22.64 12.83
C ALA A 205 6.93 23.11 12.36
N PRO A 206 7.22 23.03 11.04
CA PRO A 206 8.58 23.17 10.49
C PRO A 206 9.19 24.57 10.68
N GLY A 207 8.38 25.61 10.80
CA GLY A 207 8.89 26.99 10.89
C GLY A 207 9.20 27.47 12.31
N SER A 208 9.11 26.60 13.32
CA SER A 208 9.48 26.93 14.69
C SER A 208 11.00 27.11 14.85
N TYR A 209 11.43 27.99 15.74
CA TYR A 209 12.83 28.28 16.07
C TYR A 209 13.73 28.51 14.84
N TYR A 210 13.43 29.54 14.04
CA TYR A 210 14.15 29.84 12.79
C TYR A 210 14.23 28.63 11.86
N TRP A 211 13.09 28.00 11.63
CA TRP A 211 12.94 26.84 10.76
C TRP A 211 13.72 25.59 11.17
N THR A 212 14.15 25.48 12.43
CA THR A 212 14.50 24.19 13.02
C THR A 212 13.30 23.25 12.96
N GLY A 213 12.12 23.76 13.28
CA GLY A 213 10.90 22.98 13.32
C GLY A 213 10.73 22.18 14.59
N THR A 214 9.52 21.66 14.80
CA THR A 214 9.16 20.86 15.96
C THR A 214 7.93 20.00 15.63
N VAL A 215 7.56 19.11 16.55
CA VAL A 215 6.33 18.35 16.49
C VAL A 215 5.47 18.73 17.69
N LYS A 216 4.26 19.25 17.44
CA LYS A 216 3.28 19.62 18.46
C LYS A 216 2.37 18.41 18.71
N VAL A 217 2.46 17.83 19.90
CA VAL A 217 1.67 16.65 20.29
C VAL A 217 0.71 17.04 21.39
N LEU A 218 -0.60 17.00 21.10
CA LEU A 218 -1.69 17.28 22.05
C LEU A 218 -2.24 15.96 22.59
N ASN A 219 -2.25 15.83 23.91
CA ASN A 219 -2.99 14.78 24.60
C ASN A 219 -4.47 15.20 24.72
N LEU A 220 -5.38 14.39 24.17
CA LEU A 220 -6.82 14.70 24.20
C LEU A 220 -7.45 14.50 25.58
N THR A 221 -6.90 13.62 26.41
CA THR A 221 -7.42 13.30 27.75
C THR A 221 -7.17 14.45 28.72
N ASP A 222 -5.92 14.90 28.80
CA ASP A 222 -5.50 15.95 29.76
C ASP A 222 -5.53 17.36 29.16
N ASN A 223 -5.74 17.45 27.84
CA ASN A 223 -5.71 18.71 27.10
C ASN A 223 -4.38 19.47 27.21
N THR A 224 -3.27 18.73 27.28
CA THR A 224 -1.91 19.28 27.43
C THR A 224 -1.04 18.96 26.22
N TYR A 225 -0.05 19.81 25.97
CA TYR A 225 0.93 19.60 24.91
C TYR A 225 2.22 19.01 25.48
N TYR A 226 2.76 17.99 24.81
CA TYR A 226 4.11 17.52 25.11
C TYR A 226 5.14 18.51 24.60
N LYS A 227 6.22 18.70 25.37
CA LYS A 227 7.34 19.56 25.00
C LYS A 227 8.51 18.74 24.48
N LEU A 228 9.07 19.14 23.34
CA LEU A 228 10.32 18.58 22.87
C LEU A 228 11.48 19.23 23.63
N ASN A 229 12.14 18.46 24.50
CA ASN A 229 13.26 18.91 25.32
C ASN A 229 14.55 18.24 24.86
N ASP A 230 15.00 18.53 23.64
CA ASP A 230 16.27 18.04 23.09
C ASP A 230 17.07 19.21 22.51
N ASP A 231 17.99 19.74 23.33
CA ASP A 231 18.81 20.90 22.97
C ASP A 231 19.66 20.66 21.71
N ALA A 232 20.05 19.42 21.44
CA ALA A 232 20.86 19.09 20.27
C ALA A 232 20.03 19.14 18.97
N VAL A 233 18.74 18.79 19.04
CA VAL A 233 17.80 18.94 17.92
C VAL A 233 17.42 20.42 17.76
N ILE A 234 17.17 21.12 18.87
CA ILE A 234 16.75 22.53 18.88
C ILE A 234 17.87 23.48 18.43
N ALA A 235 19.14 23.13 18.63
CA ALA A 235 20.27 23.98 18.27
C ALA A 235 20.48 24.13 16.74
N ARG A 236 19.96 23.21 15.91
CA ARG A 236 20.17 23.20 14.45
C ARG A 236 19.07 23.98 13.74
N ARG A 237 19.42 25.04 13.00
CA ARG A 237 18.45 25.85 12.25
C ARG A 237 18.21 25.28 10.85
N TYR A 238 17.05 25.62 10.27
CA TYR A 238 16.68 25.28 8.89
C TYR A 238 16.61 23.78 8.58
N THR A 239 16.24 22.94 9.55
CA THR A 239 16.13 21.48 9.36
C THR A 239 14.72 21.05 8.95
N TYR A 240 13.71 21.89 9.17
CA TYR A 240 12.29 21.67 8.86
C TYR A 240 11.69 20.45 9.59
N LEU A 241 12.06 20.23 10.85
CA LEU A 241 11.47 19.15 11.65
C LEU A 241 9.95 19.32 11.75
N GLY A 242 9.23 18.23 11.47
CA GLY A 242 7.78 18.23 11.40
C GLY A 242 7.24 18.57 10.01
N TYR A 243 8.07 18.49 8.97
CA TYR A 243 7.57 18.53 7.58
C TYR A 243 6.59 17.36 7.31
N ALA A 244 6.95 16.16 7.78
CA ALA A 244 6.08 15.00 7.86
C ALA A 244 6.02 14.48 9.30
N VAL A 245 4.89 13.89 9.68
CA VAL A 245 4.67 13.27 10.98
C VAL A 245 3.89 11.96 10.84
N THR A 246 4.22 10.99 11.69
CA THR A 246 3.44 9.76 11.87
C THR A 246 3.60 9.28 13.32
N ALA A 247 2.86 8.25 13.71
CA ALA A 247 3.01 7.61 15.01
C ALA A 247 2.78 6.10 14.93
N GLY A 248 3.39 5.38 15.85
CA GLY A 248 3.30 3.93 15.93
C GLY A 248 3.88 3.42 17.24
N HIS A 249 3.98 2.10 17.36
CA HIS A 249 4.49 1.40 18.53
C HIS A 249 5.92 0.95 18.28
N PHE A 250 6.89 1.85 18.45
CA PHE A 250 8.29 1.57 18.09
C PHE A 250 9.10 1.01 19.26
N SER A 251 8.87 1.53 20.46
CA SER A 251 9.62 1.15 21.64
C SER A 251 8.98 0.04 22.46
N GLN A 252 7.66 0.11 22.67
CA GLN A 252 6.86 -0.92 23.33
C GLN A 252 5.49 -0.99 22.67
N PRO A 253 4.83 -2.17 22.65
CA PRO A 253 3.50 -2.33 22.07
C PRO A 253 2.41 -1.45 22.71
N THR A 254 2.62 -1.01 23.96
CA THR A 254 1.65 -0.22 24.72
C THR A 254 1.89 1.28 24.67
N THR A 255 3.04 1.72 24.17
CA THR A 255 3.42 3.13 24.13
C THR A 255 3.35 3.65 22.71
N THR A 256 2.66 4.76 22.51
CA THR A 256 2.66 5.46 21.22
C THR A 256 3.90 6.36 21.14
N ASP A 257 4.73 6.12 20.14
CA ASP A 257 5.89 6.93 19.82
C ASP A 257 5.59 7.79 18.58
N VAL A 258 6.19 8.98 18.53
CA VAL A 258 5.93 10.00 17.51
C VAL A 258 7.14 10.12 16.60
N VAL A 259 6.92 10.11 15.29
CA VAL A 259 7.98 10.25 14.30
C VAL A 259 7.88 11.62 13.62
N GLY A 260 9.01 12.31 13.50
CA GLY A 260 9.11 13.59 12.82
C GLY A 260 10.20 13.58 11.75
N GLY A 261 9.84 14.00 10.55
CA GLY A 261 10.75 14.16 9.42
C GLY A 261 11.35 15.56 9.35
N ALA A 262 12.64 15.65 9.05
CA ALA A 262 13.43 16.88 8.94
C ALA A 262 14.23 16.86 7.62
N PRO A 263 13.58 17.11 6.47
CA PRO A 263 14.16 16.86 5.15
C PRO A 263 15.33 17.77 4.77
N GLN A 264 15.53 18.88 5.48
CA GLN A 264 16.63 19.82 5.25
C GLN A 264 17.81 19.65 6.24
N ASP A 265 17.72 18.74 7.23
CA ASP A 265 18.81 18.57 8.21
C ASP A 265 20.11 18.12 7.52
N GLY A 266 21.14 18.95 7.67
CA GLY A 266 22.45 18.73 7.07
C GLY A 266 22.46 18.71 5.53
N GLY A 267 21.41 19.22 4.89
CA GLY A 267 21.23 19.19 3.42
C GLY A 267 21.01 17.80 2.82
N ILE A 268 20.88 16.77 3.66
CA ILE A 268 20.64 15.37 3.25
C ILE A 268 19.23 14.93 3.68
N GLY A 269 18.80 15.36 4.87
CA GLY A 269 17.52 14.99 5.46
C GLY A 269 17.69 13.92 6.55
N LYS A 270 16.82 14.00 7.57
CA LYS A 270 16.80 13.09 8.72
C LYS A 270 15.39 12.76 9.17
N VAL A 271 15.28 11.68 9.91
CA VAL A 271 14.07 11.30 10.64
C VAL A 271 14.40 11.05 12.11
N TYR A 272 13.46 11.38 12.98
CA TYR A 272 13.56 11.23 14.43
C TYR A 272 12.35 10.49 14.98
N ILE A 273 12.56 9.58 15.93
CA ILE A 273 11.48 8.97 16.72
C ILE A 273 11.60 9.47 18.15
N PHE A 274 10.48 9.93 18.69
CA PHE A 274 10.33 10.47 20.02
C PHE A 274 9.35 9.62 20.83
N ARG A 275 9.79 9.16 21.99
CA ARG A 275 8.91 8.55 22.99
C ARG A 275 8.17 9.61 23.77
N THR A 276 6.87 9.45 23.96
CA THR A 276 6.08 10.31 24.83
C THR A 276 6.25 9.90 26.29
N ASP A 277 6.86 10.74 27.12
CA ASP A 277 6.93 10.52 28.56
C ASP A 277 5.77 11.25 29.26
N ARG A 278 4.76 10.48 29.69
CA ARG A 278 3.58 11.00 30.41
C ARG A 278 3.95 11.66 31.75
N ARG A 279 5.03 11.22 32.42
CA ARG A 279 5.39 11.74 33.75
C ARG A 279 5.98 13.15 33.66
N SER A 280 6.87 13.37 32.69
CA SER A 280 7.51 14.67 32.46
C SER A 280 6.75 15.56 31.47
N GLY A 281 5.75 15.03 30.76
CA GLY A 281 5.07 15.75 29.68
C GLY A 281 6.02 16.12 28.55
N SER A 282 7.06 15.32 28.32
CA SER A 282 8.13 15.62 27.36
C SER A 282 8.25 14.57 26.26
N LEU A 283 8.75 14.98 25.10
CA LEU A 283 9.15 14.10 24.00
C LEU A 283 10.64 13.81 24.12
N VAL A 284 10.99 12.53 24.24
CA VAL A 284 12.38 12.07 24.39
C VAL A 284 12.79 11.35 23.12
N LYS A 285 13.86 11.84 22.45
CA LYS A 285 14.40 11.19 21.25
C LYS A 285 14.96 9.81 21.60
N ILE A 286 14.50 8.78 20.88
CA ILE A 286 14.97 7.39 21.05
C ILE A 286 15.70 6.85 19.81
N PHE A 287 15.41 7.39 18.63
CA PHE A 287 16.03 6.95 17.38
C PHE A 287 16.25 8.13 16.43
N GLN A 288 17.26 8.01 15.58
CA GLN A 288 17.50 8.91 14.46
C GLN A 288 18.09 8.13 13.28
N ALA A 289 17.67 8.49 12.06
CA ALA A 289 18.31 8.03 10.83
C ALA A 289 18.54 9.21 9.87
N SER A 290 19.55 9.07 9.02
CA SER A 290 19.95 10.10 8.04
C SER A 290 19.86 9.53 6.64
N GLY A 291 19.47 10.36 5.68
CA GLY A 291 19.48 9.99 4.27
C GLY A 291 20.90 9.72 3.74
N LYS A 292 20.98 9.25 2.50
CA LYS A 292 22.25 8.88 1.85
C LYS A 292 22.76 9.92 0.86
N LYS A 293 21.87 10.65 0.18
CA LYS A 293 22.24 11.67 -0.83
C LYS A 293 21.84 13.08 -0.41
N MET A 294 22.73 14.03 -0.68
CA MET A 294 22.46 15.46 -0.53
C MET A 294 21.32 15.89 -1.46
N GLY A 295 20.41 16.72 -0.96
CA GLY A 295 19.25 17.19 -1.70
C GLY A 295 18.15 16.15 -1.92
N SER A 296 18.29 14.94 -1.38
CA SER A 296 17.29 13.86 -1.57
C SER A 296 15.95 14.12 -0.87
N TYR A 297 15.91 15.09 0.05
CA TYR A 297 14.73 15.46 0.82
C TYR A 297 14.21 14.30 1.69
N PHE A 298 15.14 13.50 2.23
CA PHE A 298 14.86 12.33 3.07
C PHE A 298 14.11 12.71 4.36
N GLY A 299 12.97 12.07 4.61
CA GLY A 299 12.08 12.40 5.72
C GLY A 299 10.97 13.38 5.35
N SER A 300 10.66 13.53 4.06
CA SER A 300 9.55 14.37 3.58
C SER A 300 8.20 13.67 3.57
N SER A 301 8.18 12.35 3.56
CA SER A 301 7.00 11.51 3.77
C SER A 301 7.38 10.34 4.70
N LEU A 302 6.43 9.90 5.52
CA LEU A 302 6.65 8.88 6.54
C LEU A 302 5.42 7.97 6.64
N CYS A 303 5.64 6.68 6.81
CA CYS A 303 4.58 5.72 7.12
C CYS A 303 5.06 4.77 8.22
N ALA A 304 4.27 4.65 9.29
CA ALA A 304 4.49 3.70 10.36
C ALA A 304 3.50 2.54 10.16
N VAL A 305 4.01 1.32 10.08
CA VAL A 305 3.23 0.12 9.77
C VAL A 305 4.00 -1.10 10.27
N ASP A 306 3.33 -2.08 10.86
CA ASP A 306 3.93 -3.35 11.31
C ASP A 306 3.96 -4.31 10.11
N LEU A 307 5.05 -4.33 9.34
CA LEU A 307 5.11 -5.05 8.06
C LEU A 307 5.24 -6.57 8.26
N ASN A 308 5.93 -6.98 9.32
CA ASN A 308 6.20 -8.37 9.66
C ASN A 308 5.21 -8.95 10.69
N SER A 309 4.24 -8.16 11.14
CA SER A 309 3.18 -8.53 12.10
C SER A 309 3.72 -9.06 13.43
N ASP A 310 4.80 -8.46 13.92
CA ASP A 310 5.43 -8.82 15.20
C ASP A 310 4.87 -8.02 16.41
N GLY A 311 3.96 -7.08 16.15
CA GLY A 311 3.32 -6.21 17.14
C GLY A 311 4.08 -4.90 17.39
N LEU A 312 5.19 -4.66 16.70
CA LEU A 312 5.91 -3.40 16.70
C LEU A 312 5.79 -2.73 15.34
N SER A 313 5.73 -1.40 15.32
CA SER A 313 5.70 -0.66 14.07
C SER A 313 7.09 -0.57 13.45
N ASP A 314 7.15 -0.82 12.14
CA ASP A 314 8.25 -0.49 11.25
C ASP A 314 8.08 0.91 10.66
N LEU A 315 9.10 1.40 9.96
CA LEU A 315 9.12 2.75 9.42
C LEU A 315 9.57 2.77 7.95
N LEU A 316 8.75 3.37 7.10
CA LEU A 316 9.13 3.75 5.74
C LEU A 316 9.39 5.25 5.68
N VAL A 317 10.50 5.62 5.04
CA VAL A 317 10.94 7.02 4.92
C VAL A 317 11.14 7.37 3.45
N GLY A 318 10.40 8.37 2.96
CA GLY A 318 10.51 8.84 1.59
C GLY A 318 11.60 9.90 1.38
N ALA A 319 12.23 9.83 0.21
CA ALA A 319 13.20 10.77 -0.33
C ALA A 319 12.88 11.02 -1.82
N PRO A 320 11.78 11.74 -2.12
CA PRO A 320 11.27 11.90 -3.48
C PRO A 320 12.19 12.73 -4.40
N MET A 321 13.13 13.50 -3.85
CA MET A 321 14.14 14.24 -4.63
C MET A 321 15.46 13.45 -4.75
N PHE A 322 15.49 12.18 -4.33
CA PHE A 322 16.62 11.32 -4.60
C PHE A 322 16.85 11.22 -6.09
N SER A 323 18.10 11.47 -6.50
CA SER A 323 18.48 11.56 -7.91
C SER A 323 19.62 10.60 -8.23
N GLU A 324 19.40 9.67 -9.16
CA GLU A 324 20.47 9.03 -9.92
C GLU A 324 20.73 9.80 -11.22
N VAL A 325 19.66 10.16 -11.93
CA VAL A 325 19.71 11.09 -13.07
C VAL A 325 19.01 12.39 -12.69
N ARG A 326 17.74 12.33 -12.26
CA ARG A 326 16.96 13.49 -11.80
C ARG A 326 15.66 13.05 -11.12
N ASP A 327 15.58 13.29 -9.81
CA ASP A 327 14.36 13.20 -8.99
C ASP A 327 13.53 11.92 -9.24
N GLU A 328 14.20 10.77 -9.42
CA GLU A 328 13.53 9.47 -9.51
C GLU A 328 12.75 9.19 -8.23
N GLY A 329 13.33 9.55 -7.09
CA GLY A 329 12.79 9.31 -5.76
C GLY A 329 13.12 7.91 -5.23
N GLN A 330 13.05 7.77 -3.91
CA GLN A 330 13.44 6.56 -3.19
C GLN A 330 12.68 6.44 -1.88
N VAL A 331 12.43 5.22 -1.42
CA VAL A 331 11.90 4.94 -0.07
C VAL A 331 12.81 3.97 0.65
N THR A 332 13.24 4.32 1.86
CA THR A 332 14.05 3.44 2.73
C THR A 332 13.16 2.77 3.77
N VAL A 333 13.34 1.46 3.95
CA VAL A 333 12.54 0.62 4.86
C VAL A 333 13.38 0.27 6.08
N TYR A 334 12.86 0.60 7.26
CA TYR A 334 13.46 0.32 8.55
C TYR A 334 12.60 -0.67 9.33
N ILE A 335 13.13 -1.85 9.60
CA ILE A 335 12.45 -2.91 10.37
C ILE A 335 12.83 -2.80 11.83
N ASN A 336 11.84 -2.86 12.70
CA ASN A 336 12.00 -2.77 14.13
C ASN A 336 12.57 -4.09 14.70
N ARG A 337 13.59 -4.00 15.56
CA ARG A 337 14.17 -5.14 16.28
C ARG A 337 13.79 -5.17 17.77
N GLY A 338 12.93 -4.25 18.19
CA GLY A 338 12.53 -4.05 19.57
C GLY A 338 13.31 -2.95 20.29
N ASN A 339 12.75 -2.48 21.41
CA ASN A 339 13.32 -1.44 22.27
C ASN A 339 13.63 -0.10 21.57
N GLY A 340 12.99 0.19 20.44
CA GLY A 340 13.22 1.42 19.66
C GLY A 340 14.48 1.38 18.79
N VAL A 341 15.03 0.20 18.53
CA VAL A 341 16.12 -0.01 17.56
C VAL A 341 15.51 -0.44 16.24
N LEU A 342 15.79 0.31 15.17
CA LEU A 342 15.36 -0.04 13.82
C LEU A 342 16.58 -0.28 12.93
N ASP A 343 16.55 -1.38 12.18
CA ASP A 343 17.55 -1.74 11.20
C ASP A 343 17.10 -1.31 9.81
N GLU A 344 18.00 -0.69 9.05
CA GLU A 344 17.77 -0.46 7.63
C GLU A 344 17.79 -1.80 6.89
N GLN A 345 16.64 -2.23 6.37
CA GLN A 345 16.54 -3.51 5.67
C GLN A 345 16.88 -3.37 4.19
N LEU A 346 16.14 -2.49 3.51
CA LEU A 346 16.22 -2.34 2.07
C LEU A 346 15.73 -0.98 1.60
N VAL A 347 15.92 -0.76 0.31
CA VAL A 347 15.54 0.45 -0.40
C VAL A 347 14.63 0.08 -1.56
N LEU A 348 13.57 0.86 -1.74
CA LEU A 348 12.58 0.74 -2.81
C LEU A 348 12.74 1.90 -3.78
N ASP A 349 12.85 1.58 -5.07
CA ASP A 349 13.06 2.58 -6.13
C ASP A 349 11.91 2.63 -7.17
N GLY A 350 10.84 1.84 -6.97
CA GLY A 350 9.77 1.72 -7.97
C GLY A 350 10.30 1.23 -9.32
N ASP A 351 9.96 1.93 -10.41
CA ASP A 351 10.55 1.72 -11.73
C ASP A 351 11.81 2.56 -12.00
N GLY A 352 12.27 3.38 -11.03
CA GLY A 352 13.39 4.30 -11.22
C GLY A 352 13.16 5.32 -12.34
N ALA A 353 11.91 5.73 -12.54
CA ALA A 353 11.52 6.58 -13.65
C ALA A 353 11.99 8.04 -13.48
N TYR A 354 12.41 8.66 -14.59
CA TYR A 354 12.93 10.03 -14.60
C TYR A 354 11.91 11.04 -14.02
N ASN A 355 12.34 11.83 -13.03
CA ASN A 355 11.54 12.88 -12.39
C ASN A 355 10.17 12.37 -11.90
N ALA A 356 10.12 11.12 -11.41
CA ALA A 356 8.89 10.49 -10.95
C ALA A 356 8.45 10.94 -9.56
N HIS A 357 9.38 11.39 -8.72
CA HIS A 357 9.15 11.70 -7.31
C HIS A 357 8.59 10.50 -6.53
N PHE A 358 9.14 9.31 -6.75
CA PHE A 358 8.75 8.12 -6.00
C PHE A 358 8.98 8.31 -4.50
N GLY A 359 7.96 8.04 -3.69
CA GLY A 359 8.01 8.28 -2.24
C GLY A 359 7.50 9.66 -1.82
N GLU A 360 6.84 10.42 -2.70
CA GLU A 360 6.20 11.70 -2.32
C GLU A 360 5.06 11.47 -1.31
N SER A 361 4.32 10.38 -1.46
CA SER A 361 3.32 9.93 -0.49
C SER A 361 3.49 8.44 -0.19
N ILE A 362 3.25 8.07 1.07
CA ILE A 362 3.29 6.68 1.53
C ILE A 362 2.08 6.50 2.45
N ALA A 363 1.29 5.46 2.21
CA ALA A 363 0.12 5.14 3.02
C ALA A 363 0.05 3.65 3.31
N THR A 364 -0.34 3.29 4.53
CA THR A 364 -0.74 1.91 4.84
C THR A 364 -2.09 1.61 4.19
N LEU A 365 -2.18 0.41 3.61
CA LEU A 365 -3.41 -0.15 3.06
C LEU A 365 -4.05 -1.17 4.01
N GLY A 366 -3.45 -1.44 5.17
CA GLY A 366 -3.75 -2.66 5.92
C GLY A 366 -3.42 -3.90 5.08
N ASP A 367 -3.94 -5.05 5.47
CA ASP A 367 -3.72 -6.34 4.81
C ASP A 367 -4.68 -6.49 3.61
N ILE A 368 -4.37 -5.82 2.49
CA ILE A 368 -5.30 -5.66 1.38
C ILE A 368 -5.63 -7.02 0.75
N ASP A 369 -4.69 -7.96 0.78
CA ASP A 369 -4.77 -9.25 0.12
C ASP A 369 -4.93 -10.46 1.07
N ASP A 370 -5.15 -10.17 2.36
CA ASP A 370 -5.58 -11.09 3.42
C ASP A 370 -4.60 -12.25 3.69
N ASP A 371 -3.28 -12.01 3.65
CA ASP A 371 -2.29 -13.00 4.14
C ASP A 371 -1.84 -12.82 5.59
N GLY A 372 -2.32 -11.79 6.25
CA GLY A 372 -1.97 -11.47 7.63
C GLY A 372 -0.84 -10.45 7.76
N PHE A 373 -0.28 -9.93 6.67
CA PHE A 373 0.73 -8.88 6.71
C PHE A 373 0.17 -7.56 6.13
N PRO A 374 0.34 -6.43 6.84
CA PRO A 374 -0.04 -5.13 6.29
C PRO A 374 0.75 -4.72 5.05
N ASP A 375 0.04 -4.17 4.08
CA ASP A 375 0.55 -3.67 2.81
C ASP A 375 0.67 -2.15 2.79
N VAL A 376 1.44 -1.65 1.83
CA VAL A 376 1.69 -0.22 1.66
C VAL A 376 1.53 0.21 0.20
N ALA A 377 1.08 1.45 0.02
CA ALA A 377 1.07 2.15 -1.25
C ALA A 377 2.04 3.32 -1.23
N ILE A 378 2.77 3.51 -2.33
CA ILE A 378 3.77 4.56 -2.52
C ILE A 378 3.43 5.33 -3.80
N GLY A 379 3.31 6.65 -3.68
CA GLY A 379 3.00 7.54 -4.80
C GLY A 379 4.24 8.05 -5.54
N ALA A 380 4.12 8.18 -6.86
CA ALA A 380 5.06 8.82 -7.76
C ALA A 380 4.30 9.82 -8.67
N PRO A 381 3.84 10.95 -8.13
CA PRO A 381 2.87 11.82 -8.81
C PRO A 381 3.40 12.50 -10.07
N LYS A 382 4.72 12.63 -10.24
CA LYS A 382 5.30 13.28 -11.42
C LYS A 382 5.66 12.32 -12.55
N GLU A 383 5.52 11.01 -12.31
CA GLU A 383 5.82 9.98 -13.29
C GLU A 383 5.00 10.15 -14.57
N ASP A 384 5.58 9.73 -15.70
CA ASP A 384 4.97 9.81 -17.04
C ASP A 384 4.50 11.23 -17.42
N ASN A 385 5.33 12.25 -17.14
CA ASN A 385 5.04 13.67 -17.36
C ASN A 385 3.80 14.16 -16.58
N TYR A 386 3.84 14.00 -15.25
CA TYR A 386 2.76 14.42 -14.35
C TYR A 386 1.43 13.67 -14.52
N MET A 387 1.40 12.53 -15.21
CA MET A 387 0.24 11.64 -15.18
C MET A 387 0.11 11.00 -13.80
N GLY A 388 1.25 10.59 -13.24
CA GLY A 388 1.38 10.04 -11.91
C GLY A 388 1.07 8.54 -11.83
N ALA A 389 1.73 7.88 -10.88
CA ALA A 389 1.57 6.46 -10.61
C ALA A 389 1.52 6.18 -9.10
N VAL A 390 0.94 5.03 -8.75
CA VAL A 390 0.97 4.47 -7.40
C VAL A 390 1.48 3.03 -7.48
N TYR A 391 2.44 2.70 -6.63
CA TYR A 391 3.01 1.37 -6.49
C TYR A 391 2.54 0.76 -5.19
N ILE A 392 2.19 -0.51 -5.20
CA ILE A 392 1.74 -1.22 -4.00
C ILE A 392 2.73 -2.34 -3.72
N TYR A 393 3.12 -2.44 -2.46
CA TYR A 393 4.10 -3.40 -1.95
C TYR A 393 3.49 -4.21 -0.84
N HIS A 394 3.80 -5.51 -0.83
CA HIS A 394 3.29 -6.42 0.18
C HIS A 394 4.24 -6.58 1.35
N GLY A 395 3.66 -6.67 2.55
CA GLY A 395 4.37 -7.14 3.74
C GLY A 395 4.66 -8.63 3.65
N ASP A 396 5.67 -9.09 4.39
CA ASP A 396 5.90 -10.51 4.63
C ASP A 396 6.54 -10.71 6.02
N ALA A 397 6.71 -11.97 6.43
CA ALA A 397 7.34 -12.30 7.72
C ALA A 397 8.77 -11.74 7.87
N ASN A 398 9.43 -11.32 6.78
CA ASN A 398 10.75 -10.72 6.82
C ASN A 398 10.70 -9.19 6.83
N GLY A 399 9.54 -8.55 6.61
CA GLY A 399 9.39 -7.12 6.42
C GLY A 399 8.56 -6.85 5.18
N ILE A 400 9.21 -6.51 4.06
CA ILE A 400 8.51 -6.16 2.82
C ILE A 400 9.11 -6.86 1.60
N VAL A 401 8.25 -7.23 0.65
CA VAL A 401 8.68 -7.80 -0.63
C VAL A 401 9.34 -6.70 -1.49
N PRO A 402 10.60 -6.86 -1.94
CA PRO A 402 11.31 -5.80 -2.66
C PRO A 402 10.68 -5.38 -3.99
N GLN A 403 9.96 -6.30 -4.64
CA GLN A 403 9.29 -6.05 -5.91
C GLN A 403 7.83 -5.67 -5.65
N TYR A 404 7.38 -4.53 -6.17
CA TYR A 404 5.98 -4.15 -6.11
C TYR A 404 5.08 -5.19 -6.78
N SER A 405 3.88 -5.37 -6.25
CA SER A 405 2.88 -6.26 -6.83
C SER A 405 2.15 -5.60 -8.01
N MET A 406 1.80 -4.29 -7.93
CA MET A 406 1.15 -3.47 -8.99
C MET A 406 1.85 -2.16 -9.08
N LYS A 407 1.78 -1.68 -10.30
CA LYS A 407 1.76 -0.28 -10.62
C LYS A 407 0.37 0.12 -11.13
N LEU A 408 -0.16 1.20 -10.57
CA LEU A 408 -1.40 1.85 -10.97
C LEU A 408 -1.04 3.17 -11.66
N SER A 409 -1.15 3.23 -12.99
CA SER A 409 -0.92 4.46 -13.75
C SER A 409 -2.20 5.29 -13.85
N GLY A 410 -2.10 6.59 -13.53
CA GLY A 410 -3.21 7.53 -13.67
C GLY A 410 -3.77 7.55 -15.10
N GLN A 411 -2.90 7.46 -16.11
CA GLN A 411 -3.26 7.44 -17.53
C GLN A 411 -4.15 6.25 -17.91
N THR A 412 -3.92 5.08 -17.31
CA THR A 412 -4.70 3.86 -17.55
C THR A 412 -6.07 3.93 -16.87
N ILE A 413 -6.14 4.54 -15.69
CA ILE A 413 -7.38 4.67 -14.90
C ILE A 413 -8.30 5.72 -15.52
N ASN A 414 -7.77 6.93 -15.75
CA ASN A 414 -8.49 8.02 -16.40
C ASN A 414 -7.48 9.01 -17.02
N PRO A 415 -7.50 9.20 -18.36
CA PRO A 415 -6.56 10.08 -19.07
C PRO A 415 -6.49 11.54 -18.61
N MET A 416 -7.51 12.03 -17.89
CA MET A 416 -7.55 13.41 -17.38
C MET A 416 -6.74 13.60 -16.09
N LEU A 417 -6.37 12.52 -15.40
CA LEU A 417 -5.68 12.62 -14.12
C LEU A 417 -4.30 13.24 -14.28
N ARG A 418 -3.95 14.12 -13.36
CA ARG A 418 -2.61 14.71 -13.24
C ARG A 418 -2.18 14.75 -11.78
N MET A 419 -0.90 14.49 -11.53
CA MET A 419 -0.34 14.31 -10.18
C MET A 419 -1.02 13.16 -9.41
N PHE A 420 -1.43 12.09 -10.11
CA PHE A 420 -2.04 10.92 -9.48
C PHE A 420 -1.03 10.25 -8.52
N GLY A 421 -1.39 10.13 -7.24
CA GLY A 421 -0.50 9.62 -6.20
C GLY A 421 0.09 10.71 -5.30
N GLN A 422 -0.36 11.97 -5.40
CA GLN A 422 0.05 13.03 -4.48
C GLN A 422 -0.35 12.74 -3.03
N SER A 423 -1.53 12.17 -2.85
CA SER A 423 -2.05 11.75 -1.55
C SER A 423 -2.77 10.42 -1.68
N ILE A 424 -2.63 9.57 -0.68
CA ILE A 424 -3.20 8.23 -0.66
C ILE A 424 -3.81 8.01 0.73
N SER A 425 -4.98 7.39 0.78
CA SER A 425 -5.61 6.92 2.01
C SER A 425 -6.19 5.54 1.78
N GLY A 426 -5.83 4.61 2.67
CA GLY A 426 -6.42 3.28 2.78
C GLY A 426 -6.85 2.98 4.22
N GLY A 427 -7.08 1.69 4.51
CA GLY A 427 -7.42 1.21 5.85
C GLY A 427 -8.91 1.31 6.20
N VAL A 428 -9.78 1.66 5.25
CA VAL A 428 -11.24 1.62 5.41
C VAL A 428 -11.88 0.82 4.28
N ASP A 429 -12.79 -0.08 4.66
CA ASP A 429 -13.75 -0.70 3.74
C ASP A 429 -14.83 0.34 3.37
N MET A 430 -14.77 0.83 2.12
CA MET A 430 -15.61 1.92 1.63
C MET A 430 -16.84 1.44 0.86
N ASP A 431 -16.86 0.18 0.39
CA ASP A 431 -18.00 -0.40 -0.29
C ASP A 431 -18.82 -1.39 0.54
N GLY A 432 -18.34 -1.73 1.75
CA GLY A 432 -19.02 -2.64 2.66
C GLY A 432 -19.10 -4.06 2.14
N ASN A 433 -18.23 -4.45 1.20
CA ASN A 433 -18.16 -5.81 0.69
C ASN A 433 -17.66 -6.81 1.75
N GLY A 434 -17.16 -6.29 2.88
CA GLY A 434 -17.11 -6.95 4.17
C GLY A 434 -15.83 -7.75 4.42
N TYR A 435 -15.08 -7.29 5.42
CA TYR A 435 -14.66 -8.08 6.57
C TYR A 435 -15.13 -7.37 7.86
N PRO A 436 -15.81 -8.04 8.80
CA PRO A 436 -16.16 -7.47 10.11
C PRO A 436 -14.95 -7.00 10.94
N ASP A 437 -13.74 -7.47 10.59
CA ASP A 437 -12.53 -7.34 11.40
C ASP A 437 -11.42 -6.43 10.80
N ASN A 438 -11.73 -5.48 9.91
CA ASN A 438 -10.79 -4.44 9.40
C ASN A 438 -9.68 -4.87 8.40
N TYR A 439 -9.74 -6.04 7.77
CA TYR A 439 -8.59 -6.52 6.96
C TYR A 439 -8.57 -6.05 5.48
N ILE A 440 -9.68 -6.10 4.73
CA ILE A 440 -9.71 -5.58 3.35
C ILE A 440 -10.11 -4.12 3.39
N SER A 441 -9.22 -3.27 2.86
CA SER A 441 -9.49 -1.86 2.68
C SER A 441 -9.55 -1.48 1.21
N ASP A 442 -10.32 -0.45 0.91
CA ASP A 442 -10.28 0.19 -0.39
C ASP A 442 -9.18 1.25 -0.41
N MET A 443 -8.75 1.67 -1.60
CA MET A 443 -7.73 2.69 -1.75
C MET A 443 -8.29 3.96 -2.39
N THR A 444 -8.02 5.10 -1.77
CA THR A 444 -8.33 6.43 -2.34
C THR A 444 -7.05 7.14 -2.71
N VAL A 445 -6.99 7.71 -3.93
CA VAL A 445 -5.82 8.41 -4.45
C VAL A 445 -6.21 9.79 -4.97
N GLY A 446 -5.48 10.81 -4.54
CA GLY A 446 -5.62 12.20 -5.01
C GLY A 446 -4.79 12.51 -6.25
N ALA A 447 -5.35 13.34 -7.13
CA ALA A 447 -4.74 13.85 -8.36
C ALA A 447 -5.00 15.37 -8.47
N PHE A 448 -4.38 16.12 -7.56
CA PHE A 448 -4.74 17.51 -7.26
C PHE A 448 -4.57 18.47 -8.44
N LEU A 449 -3.59 18.25 -9.32
CA LEU A 449 -3.32 19.15 -10.45
C LEU A 449 -4.43 19.07 -11.51
N SER A 450 -5.18 17.97 -11.53
CA SER A 450 -6.39 17.81 -12.33
C SER A 450 -7.68 18.07 -11.56
N ASP A 451 -7.62 18.39 -10.26
CA ASP A 451 -8.78 18.51 -9.36
C ASP A 451 -9.65 17.23 -9.26
N HIS A 452 -9.00 16.06 -9.23
CA HIS A 452 -9.68 14.76 -9.17
C HIS A 452 -9.23 13.90 -7.99
N VAL A 453 -10.13 13.00 -7.57
CA VAL A 453 -9.86 11.92 -6.60
C VAL A 453 -10.44 10.63 -7.14
N VAL A 454 -9.71 9.54 -6.99
CA VAL A 454 -10.12 8.20 -7.43
C VAL A 454 -10.23 7.28 -6.21
N LEU A 455 -11.37 6.64 -6.06
CA LEU A 455 -11.56 5.51 -5.17
C LEU A 455 -11.49 4.21 -6.00
N LEU A 456 -10.52 3.37 -5.65
CA LEU A 456 -10.28 2.05 -6.21
C LEU A 456 -10.70 1.02 -5.16
N ARG A 457 -11.50 0.04 -5.59
CA ARG A 457 -12.05 -0.97 -4.70
C ARG A 457 -11.23 -2.23 -4.72
N SER A 458 -11.11 -2.86 -3.57
CA SER A 458 -10.42 -4.14 -3.44
C SER A 458 -11.38 -5.29 -3.75
N ARG A 459 -10.86 -6.32 -4.42
CA ARG A 459 -11.55 -7.56 -4.75
C ARG A 459 -11.21 -8.58 -3.67
N PRO A 460 -12.22 -9.28 -3.12
CA PRO A 460 -11.98 -10.40 -2.22
C PRO A 460 -10.99 -11.43 -2.77
N VAL A 461 -10.15 -11.97 -1.90
CA VAL A 461 -9.11 -12.95 -2.23
C VAL A 461 -9.46 -14.31 -1.62
N ILE A 462 -9.35 -15.39 -2.40
CA ILE A 462 -9.32 -16.76 -1.87
C ILE A 462 -7.90 -17.31 -1.95
N THR A 463 -7.53 -18.10 -0.94
CA THR A 463 -6.26 -18.79 -0.85
C THR A 463 -6.43 -20.27 -1.17
N MET A 464 -5.73 -20.74 -2.20
CA MET A 464 -5.72 -22.12 -2.67
C MET A 464 -4.42 -22.79 -2.23
N ASP A 465 -4.53 -23.74 -1.31
CA ASP A 465 -3.44 -24.62 -0.89
C ASP A 465 -3.43 -25.87 -1.77
N ILE A 466 -2.30 -26.11 -2.44
CA ILE A 466 -2.09 -27.24 -3.35
C ILE A 466 -0.91 -28.05 -2.84
N SER A 467 -1.12 -29.35 -2.63
CA SER A 467 -0.10 -30.26 -2.11
C SER A 467 0.12 -31.39 -3.11
N ILE A 468 1.34 -31.55 -3.59
CA ILE A 468 1.71 -32.67 -4.47
C ILE A 468 2.59 -33.63 -3.69
N PHE A 469 2.12 -34.85 -3.55
CA PHE A 469 2.80 -35.95 -2.88
C PHE A 469 3.41 -36.90 -3.91
N LEU A 470 4.69 -37.18 -3.75
CA LEU A 470 5.48 -38.08 -4.57
C LEU A 470 6.20 -39.10 -3.69
N PRO A 471 6.42 -40.35 -4.15
CA PRO A 471 7.22 -41.30 -3.40
C PRO A 471 8.69 -40.85 -3.33
N ALA A 472 9.33 -41.06 -2.18
CA ALA A 472 10.71 -40.63 -1.91
C ALA A 472 11.74 -41.22 -2.89
N SER A 473 11.51 -42.45 -3.36
CA SER A 473 12.32 -43.09 -4.39
C SER A 473 11.50 -44.13 -5.14
N ILE A 474 11.97 -44.49 -6.33
CA ILE A 474 11.37 -45.53 -7.17
C ILE A 474 12.38 -46.66 -7.26
N ASN A 475 11.99 -47.85 -6.81
CA ASN A 475 12.82 -49.03 -6.99
C ASN A 475 12.67 -49.56 -8.43
N ILE A 476 13.69 -49.30 -9.24
CA ILE A 476 13.71 -49.61 -10.68
C ILE A 476 13.84 -51.12 -10.94
N THR A 477 14.31 -51.87 -9.95
CA THR A 477 14.60 -53.32 -10.07
C THR A 477 13.38 -54.21 -9.86
N ALA A 478 12.30 -53.67 -9.29
CA ALA A 478 11.06 -54.40 -9.03
C ALA A 478 9.89 -53.69 -9.73
N PRO A 479 9.63 -53.97 -11.02
CA PRO A 479 8.51 -53.36 -11.74
C PRO A 479 7.19 -53.72 -11.05
N GLN A 480 6.50 -52.71 -10.54
CA GLN A 480 5.27 -52.87 -9.75
C GLN A 480 3.98 -52.77 -10.58
N CYS A 481 4.07 -52.33 -11.85
CA CYS A 481 2.93 -52.14 -12.72
C CYS A 481 3.08 -52.85 -14.06
N HIS A 482 1.94 -53.10 -14.70
CA HIS A 482 1.86 -53.67 -16.04
C HIS A 482 1.23 -52.63 -16.97
N ASP A 483 1.90 -52.33 -18.08
CA ASP A 483 1.31 -51.61 -19.20
C ASP A 483 1.20 -52.58 -20.36
N SER A 484 -0.03 -52.95 -20.72
CA SER A 484 -0.33 -53.72 -21.94
C SER A 484 0.54 -54.98 -22.13
N LEU A 485 0.81 -55.71 -21.04
CA LEU A 485 1.66 -56.93 -20.90
C LEU A 485 3.19 -56.72 -20.68
N GLN A 486 3.69 -55.49 -20.63
CA GLN A 486 5.09 -55.22 -20.26
C GLN A 486 5.23 -54.79 -18.79
N PRO A 487 6.17 -55.39 -18.02
CA PRO A 487 6.48 -54.91 -16.68
C PRO A 487 7.18 -53.56 -16.75
N VAL A 488 6.57 -52.57 -16.11
CA VAL A 488 7.03 -51.17 -16.13
C VAL A 488 7.09 -50.61 -14.71
N ASN A 489 8.04 -49.71 -14.48
CA ASN A 489 8.11 -48.96 -13.24
C ASN A 489 7.05 -47.86 -13.24
N CYS A 490 6.33 -47.73 -12.13
CA CYS A 490 5.29 -46.75 -11.95
C CYS A 490 5.48 -46.00 -10.63
N LEU A 491 4.86 -44.83 -10.54
CA LEU A 491 4.86 -44.00 -9.34
C LEU A 491 3.46 -43.43 -9.12
N ASN A 492 3.03 -43.43 -7.85
CA ASN A 492 1.78 -42.79 -7.46
C ASN A 492 2.02 -41.30 -7.23
N VAL A 493 1.34 -40.47 -8.01
CA VAL A 493 1.29 -39.02 -7.81
C VAL A 493 -0.05 -38.68 -7.18
N THR A 494 -0.04 -38.03 -6.01
CA THR A 494 -1.28 -37.52 -5.43
C THR A 494 -1.24 -36.00 -5.42
N ALA A 495 -2.24 -35.38 -6.04
CA ALA A 495 -2.43 -33.93 -6.00
C ALA A 495 -3.66 -33.63 -5.14
N CYS A 496 -3.45 -32.92 -4.04
CA CYS A 496 -4.49 -32.47 -3.13
C CYS A 496 -4.68 -30.96 -3.27
N PHE A 497 -5.94 -30.54 -3.25
CA PHE A 497 -6.31 -29.14 -3.37
C PHE A 497 -7.29 -28.80 -2.25
N ARG A 498 -7.08 -27.65 -1.63
CA ARG A 498 -7.96 -27.09 -0.60
C ARG A 498 -8.00 -25.60 -0.80
N PHE A 499 -9.18 -24.99 -0.73
CA PHE A 499 -9.28 -23.53 -0.70
C PHE A 499 -9.87 -23.03 0.61
N SER A 500 -9.41 -21.85 0.99
CA SER A 500 -9.82 -21.11 2.16
C SER A 500 -9.95 -19.62 1.81
N GLY A 501 -10.63 -18.87 2.65
CA GLY A 501 -10.85 -17.43 2.52
C GLY A 501 -11.72 -16.98 3.67
N LYS A 502 -11.41 -15.85 4.31
CA LYS A 502 -12.06 -15.47 5.58
C LYS A 502 -13.57 -15.23 5.45
N HIS A 503 -14.09 -14.84 4.28
CA HIS A 503 -15.53 -14.63 4.04
C HIS A 503 -15.99 -15.25 2.72
N VAL A 504 -16.03 -16.57 2.68
CA VAL A 504 -16.94 -17.29 1.78
C VAL A 504 -18.32 -17.30 2.46
N PRO A 505 -19.34 -16.58 1.96
CA PRO A 505 -20.64 -16.54 2.63
C PRO A 505 -21.17 -17.95 2.81
N GLY A 506 -21.63 -18.27 4.01
CA GLY A 506 -22.46 -19.44 4.30
C GLY A 506 -23.91 -19.04 4.12
N GLU A 507 -24.60 -19.68 3.17
CA GLU A 507 -25.99 -19.49 2.77
C GLU A 507 -26.37 -18.13 2.15
N ILE A 508 -26.62 -18.16 0.83
CA ILE A 508 -27.86 -17.76 0.12
C ILE A 508 -27.60 -17.91 -1.38
N GLY A 509 -28.36 -18.81 -2.03
CA GLY A 509 -28.85 -18.66 -3.40
C GLY A 509 -27.87 -18.65 -4.58
N LYS A 510 -27.73 -19.84 -5.20
CA LYS A 510 -27.37 -20.13 -6.61
C LYS A 510 -25.90 -19.97 -7.04
N ASN A 511 -25.30 -21.13 -7.27
CA ASN A 511 -24.15 -21.44 -8.14
C ASN A 511 -23.72 -20.29 -9.07
N LYS A 512 -22.72 -19.53 -8.64
CA LYS A 512 -21.89 -18.72 -9.54
C LYS A 512 -20.44 -19.12 -9.31
N VAL A 513 -19.88 -19.79 -10.31
CA VAL A 513 -18.45 -20.10 -10.39
C VAL A 513 -17.77 -18.84 -10.94
N ILE A 514 -16.65 -18.42 -10.33
CA ILE A 514 -15.90 -17.24 -10.75
C ILE A 514 -14.60 -17.69 -11.40
N PHE A 515 -14.30 -17.07 -12.54
CA PHE A 515 -13.27 -17.49 -13.48
C PHE A 515 -12.18 -16.42 -13.55
N LEU A 516 -10.96 -16.78 -13.15
CA LEU A 516 -9.77 -15.99 -13.40
C LEU A 516 -8.73 -16.85 -14.12
N GLN A 517 -8.18 -16.33 -15.21
CA GLN A 517 -7.13 -17.02 -15.94
C GLN A 517 -5.77 -16.53 -15.46
N GLN A 518 -5.13 -17.29 -14.56
CA GLN A 518 -3.74 -17.08 -14.18
C GLN A 518 -2.92 -18.32 -14.53
N LEU A 519 -2.04 -18.18 -15.52
CA LEU A 519 -1.07 -19.22 -15.89
C LEU A 519 0.13 -19.12 -14.96
N LEU A 520 0.32 -20.12 -14.11
CA LEU A 520 1.58 -20.31 -13.38
C LEU A 520 2.36 -21.44 -14.06
N SER A 521 3.60 -21.14 -14.44
CA SER A 521 4.63 -22.12 -14.76
C SER A 521 5.74 -21.97 -13.73
N GLN A 522 5.75 -22.81 -12.69
CA GLN A 522 6.86 -22.86 -11.75
C GLN A 522 7.60 -24.19 -11.91
N GLY A 523 8.91 -24.12 -12.13
CA GLY A 523 9.78 -25.29 -12.17
C GLY A 523 9.98 -25.83 -10.76
N LEU A 524 9.64 -27.09 -10.54
CA LEU A 524 9.71 -27.74 -9.22
C LEU A 524 11.13 -28.24 -8.90
N PRO A 525 11.80 -27.76 -7.84
CA PRO A 525 12.96 -28.46 -7.28
C PRO A 525 12.51 -29.77 -6.60
N ALA A 526 13.43 -30.73 -6.49
CA ALA A 526 13.14 -32.07 -5.98
C ALA A 526 12.58 -32.02 -4.55
N CYS A 527 11.26 -32.21 -4.40
CA CYS A 527 10.61 -32.23 -3.10
C CYS A 527 9.74 -33.48 -2.94
N MET A 528 9.82 -34.11 -1.77
CA MET A 528 8.99 -35.27 -1.39
C MET A 528 7.52 -34.87 -1.16
N MET A 529 7.30 -33.58 -0.84
CA MET A 529 6.01 -32.93 -0.67
C MET A 529 6.16 -31.47 -1.12
N CYS A 530 5.50 -31.09 -2.22
CA CYS A 530 5.50 -29.71 -2.67
C CYS A 530 4.19 -29.03 -2.22
N HIS A 531 4.28 -27.99 -1.40
CA HIS A 531 3.15 -27.12 -1.06
C HIS A 531 3.19 -25.83 -1.87
N PHE A 532 2.06 -25.47 -2.46
CA PHE A 532 1.82 -24.19 -3.12
C PHE A 532 0.67 -23.50 -2.46
N ARG A 533 0.77 -22.18 -2.37
CA ARG A 533 -0.31 -21.32 -1.97
C ARG A 533 -0.56 -20.32 -3.09
N MET A 534 -1.78 -20.25 -3.58
CA MET A 534 -2.18 -19.36 -4.68
C MET A 534 -3.34 -18.48 -4.26
N LYS A 535 -3.22 -17.17 -4.46
CA LYS A 535 -4.27 -16.19 -4.20
C LYS A 535 -5.09 -15.94 -5.48
N ILE A 536 -6.41 -15.92 -5.40
CA ILE A 536 -7.33 -15.70 -6.53
C ILE A 536 -8.35 -14.62 -6.14
N ASN A 537 -8.55 -13.61 -6.98
CA ASN A 537 -9.55 -12.56 -6.73
C ASN A 537 -10.96 -12.98 -7.16
N TYR A 538 -12.01 -12.41 -6.59
CA TYR A 538 -13.37 -12.71 -7.04
C TYR A 538 -14.37 -11.57 -6.84
N GLU A 539 -15.47 -11.59 -7.61
CA GLU A 539 -16.49 -10.53 -7.60
C GLU A 539 -17.73 -10.83 -6.72
N ASN A 540 -18.04 -12.11 -6.42
CA ASN A 540 -19.23 -12.50 -5.64
C ASN A 540 -18.95 -13.73 -4.74
N ALA A 541 -19.75 -13.90 -3.69
CA ALA A 541 -19.77 -15.07 -2.81
C ALA A 541 -19.51 -16.43 -3.53
N ILE A 542 -18.41 -17.14 -3.19
CA ILE A 542 -18.05 -18.41 -3.83
C ILE A 542 -18.20 -19.60 -2.88
N TYR A 543 -19.13 -20.51 -3.15
CA TYR A 543 -19.26 -21.76 -2.40
C TYR A 543 -18.42 -22.91 -2.95
N THR A 544 -18.26 -22.94 -4.27
CA THR A 544 -17.58 -23.99 -5.01
C THR A 544 -16.68 -23.37 -6.06
N VAL A 545 -15.44 -23.89 -6.16
CA VAL A 545 -14.46 -23.44 -7.14
C VAL A 545 -14.23 -24.56 -8.14
N GLY A 546 -14.47 -24.28 -9.43
CA GLY A 546 -14.14 -25.17 -10.54
C GLY A 546 -12.72 -24.92 -11.04
N LEU A 547 -11.86 -25.93 -10.93
CA LEU A 547 -10.46 -25.88 -11.36
C LEU A 547 -10.27 -26.84 -12.54
N ASN A 548 -9.66 -26.36 -13.62
CA ASN A 548 -8.89 -27.21 -14.53
C ASN A 548 -7.47 -27.22 -14.00
N TYR A 549 -6.81 -28.36 -14.04
CA TYR A 549 -5.37 -28.35 -13.87
C TYR A 549 -4.71 -29.32 -14.82
N ASN A 550 -3.52 -28.93 -15.24
CA ASN A 550 -2.66 -29.62 -16.16
C ASN A 550 -1.44 -30.09 -15.41
N LEU A 551 -1.35 -31.40 -15.17
CA LEU A 551 -0.18 -32.01 -14.57
C LEU A 551 0.76 -32.48 -15.69
N THR A 552 1.92 -31.85 -15.80
CA THR A 552 2.92 -32.19 -16.82
C THR A 552 4.12 -32.89 -16.18
N ALA A 553 4.49 -34.04 -16.75
CA ALA A 553 5.66 -34.80 -16.33
C ALA A 553 6.92 -34.42 -17.14
N ASP A 554 8.08 -34.44 -16.49
CA ASP A 554 9.41 -34.25 -17.12
C ASP A 554 9.54 -32.97 -17.98
N VAL A 555 9.15 -31.83 -17.41
CA VAL A 555 9.00 -30.55 -18.11
C VAL A 555 10.31 -30.04 -18.73
N ALA A 556 11.46 -30.23 -18.08
CA ALA A 556 12.76 -29.83 -18.63
C ALA A 556 13.08 -30.51 -19.97
N LYS A 557 12.64 -31.77 -20.16
CA LYS A 557 12.82 -32.47 -21.45
C LYS A 557 11.81 -31.99 -22.47
N LYS A 558 10.56 -31.75 -22.07
CA LYS A 558 9.52 -31.21 -22.95
C LYS A 558 9.89 -29.82 -23.51
N GLU A 559 10.42 -28.92 -22.68
CA GLU A 559 10.91 -27.59 -23.10
C GLU A 559 12.08 -27.69 -24.10
N LYS A 560 12.91 -28.73 -23.98
CA LYS A 560 14.00 -29.03 -24.92
C LYS A 560 13.57 -29.86 -26.13
N SER A 561 12.27 -30.06 -26.34
CA SER A 561 11.70 -30.92 -27.40
C SER A 561 12.22 -32.37 -27.39
N GLN A 562 12.59 -32.88 -26.22
CA GLN A 562 13.05 -34.25 -26.01
C GLN A 562 11.91 -35.15 -25.51
N GLN A 563 11.98 -36.45 -25.78
CA GLN A 563 10.97 -37.39 -25.29
C GLN A 563 10.97 -37.43 -23.74
N PRO A 564 9.78 -37.27 -23.10
CA PRO A 564 9.65 -37.35 -21.66
C PRO A 564 9.91 -38.78 -21.18
N ARG A 565 10.60 -38.91 -20.05
CA ARG A 565 10.92 -40.20 -19.42
C ARG A 565 9.76 -40.78 -18.62
N VAL A 566 8.87 -39.89 -18.17
CA VAL A 566 7.66 -40.22 -17.41
C VAL A 566 6.45 -39.87 -18.27
N TYR A 567 5.48 -40.75 -18.31
CA TYR A 567 4.23 -40.56 -19.05
C TYR A 567 3.05 -41.09 -18.24
N PHE A 568 1.87 -40.64 -18.63
CA PHE A 568 0.61 -41.11 -18.11
C PHE A 568 -0.11 -41.93 -19.18
N VAL A 569 -1.01 -42.82 -18.75
CA VAL A 569 -1.86 -43.58 -19.67
C VAL A 569 -3.28 -43.09 -19.53
N THR A 570 -3.84 -42.55 -20.62
CA THR A 570 -5.25 -42.10 -20.68
C THR A 570 -5.88 -42.70 -21.93
N SER A 571 -6.99 -43.43 -21.77
CA SER A 571 -7.69 -44.09 -22.89
C SER A 571 -6.81 -44.98 -23.78
N GLY A 572 -5.74 -45.57 -23.22
CA GLY A 572 -4.80 -46.44 -23.95
C GLY A 572 -3.65 -45.74 -24.67
N GLU A 573 -3.56 -44.41 -24.61
CA GLU A 573 -2.45 -43.64 -25.19
C GLU A 573 -1.49 -43.11 -24.12
N ALA A 574 -0.19 -43.09 -24.45
CA ALA A 574 0.86 -42.54 -23.60
C ALA A 574 0.95 -41.02 -23.76
N VAL A 575 0.55 -40.28 -22.73
CA VAL A 575 0.47 -38.81 -22.75
C VAL A 575 1.48 -38.21 -21.76
N GLY A 576 2.19 -37.14 -22.15
CA GLY A 576 3.14 -36.45 -21.26
C GLY A 576 2.50 -35.44 -20.29
N GLN A 577 1.18 -35.27 -20.38
CA GLN A 577 0.40 -34.30 -19.62
C GLN A 577 -1.02 -34.83 -19.43
N ILE A 578 -1.57 -34.66 -18.23
CA ILE A 578 -2.98 -34.92 -17.94
C ILE A 578 -3.68 -33.59 -17.67
N THR A 579 -4.90 -33.45 -18.17
CA THR A 579 -5.82 -32.36 -17.84
C THR A 579 -7.00 -32.92 -17.07
N GLU A 580 -7.26 -32.40 -15.87
CA GLU A 580 -8.38 -32.83 -15.03
C GLU A 580 -9.21 -31.65 -14.55
N LYS A 581 -10.50 -31.92 -14.33
CA LYS A 581 -11.46 -30.97 -13.75
C LYS A 581 -11.75 -31.34 -12.30
N LEU A 582 -11.73 -30.35 -11.42
CA LEU A 582 -12.02 -30.52 -10.00
C LEU A 582 -12.95 -29.43 -9.51
N GLU A 583 -14.06 -29.82 -8.90
CA GLU A 583 -14.90 -28.91 -8.11
C GLU A 583 -14.50 -29.03 -6.64
N LEU A 584 -14.06 -27.95 -6.04
CA LEU A 584 -13.75 -27.88 -4.62
C LEU A 584 -14.90 -27.23 -3.85
N SER A 585 -15.10 -27.66 -2.61
CA SER A 585 -15.98 -27.02 -1.63
C SER A 585 -15.15 -26.33 -0.56
N TYR A 586 -15.70 -25.28 0.05
CA TYR A 586 -14.99 -24.47 1.04
C TYR A 586 -14.39 -25.31 2.18
N MET A 587 -13.10 -25.10 2.47
CA MET A 587 -12.33 -25.79 3.53
C MET A 587 -12.27 -27.32 3.42
N GLN A 588 -12.79 -27.92 2.35
CA GLN A 588 -12.69 -29.34 2.07
C GLN A 588 -11.49 -29.60 1.17
N GLU A 589 -10.60 -30.48 1.62
CA GLU A 589 -9.53 -30.98 0.77
C GLU A 589 -10.08 -32.06 -0.17
N LYS A 590 -9.78 -31.95 -1.46
CA LYS A 590 -10.00 -33.05 -2.43
C LYS A 590 -8.68 -33.43 -3.06
N CYS A 591 -8.39 -34.73 -3.01
CA CYS A 591 -7.20 -35.32 -3.62
C CYS A 591 -7.57 -36.14 -4.86
N LYS A 592 -6.70 -36.08 -5.86
CA LYS A 592 -6.74 -36.92 -7.05
C LYS A 592 -5.45 -37.72 -7.13
N HIS A 593 -5.61 -39.02 -7.36
CA HIS A 593 -4.51 -39.96 -7.45
C HIS A 593 -4.27 -40.31 -8.92
N PHE A 594 -3.02 -40.22 -9.35
CA PHE A 594 -2.57 -40.56 -10.68
C PHE A 594 -1.48 -41.62 -10.62
N LEU A 595 -1.52 -42.54 -11.57
CA LEU A 595 -0.45 -43.49 -11.78
C LEU A 595 0.37 -43.03 -12.99
N ALA A 596 1.64 -42.70 -12.75
CA ALA A 596 2.57 -42.33 -13.82
C ALA A 596 3.57 -43.47 -14.07
N TYR A 597 3.92 -43.69 -15.33
CA TYR A 597 4.78 -44.77 -15.79
C TYR A 597 6.13 -44.21 -16.28
N VAL A 598 7.19 -45.00 -16.10
CA VAL A 598 8.55 -44.64 -16.50
C VAL A 598 8.96 -45.48 -17.72
N LYS A 599 9.45 -44.84 -18.79
CA LYS A 599 9.92 -45.56 -19.99
C LYS A 599 11.20 -46.35 -19.70
N ASN A 600 11.21 -47.64 -20.06
CA ASN A 600 12.39 -48.51 -19.95
C ASN A 600 13.55 -48.11 -20.88
N SER A 601 13.26 -47.45 -22.02
CA SER A 601 14.23 -47.20 -23.11
C SER A 601 15.34 -46.16 -22.83
N MET A 602 15.44 -45.64 -21.61
CA MET A 602 16.51 -44.69 -21.20
C MET A 602 17.26 -45.11 -19.94
N MET A 603 17.09 -46.36 -19.48
CA MET A 603 17.85 -46.91 -18.35
C MET A 603 19.24 -47.34 -18.85
N SER A 604 20.28 -46.57 -18.55
CA SER A 604 21.65 -47.03 -18.75
C SER A 604 21.96 -48.21 -17.80
N PRO A 605 22.66 -49.26 -18.25
CA PRO A 605 22.99 -50.40 -17.42
C PRO A 605 24.06 -49.98 -16.40
N GLY A 606 23.66 -49.70 -15.16
CA GLY A 606 24.60 -49.36 -14.08
C GLY A 606 24.05 -48.48 -12.94
N VAL A 607 22.87 -47.87 -13.08
CA VAL A 607 22.30 -47.01 -12.02
C VAL A 607 21.26 -47.78 -11.22
N TYR A 608 21.71 -48.54 -10.23
CA TYR A 608 20.86 -49.40 -9.39
C TYR A 608 20.11 -48.64 -8.28
N TYR A 609 20.32 -47.33 -8.15
CA TYR A 609 19.55 -46.42 -7.32
C TYR A 609 19.37 -45.09 -8.06
N LEU A 610 18.14 -44.74 -8.44
CA LEU A 610 17.80 -43.36 -8.80
C LEU A 610 17.77 -42.52 -7.51
N ARG A 611 18.95 -42.23 -6.94
CA ARG A 611 19.12 -41.27 -5.85
C ARG A 611 18.82 -39.87 -6.38
N GLU A 612 17.73 -39.26 -5.89
CA GLU A 612 17.36 -37.82 -5.82
C GLU A 612 17.51 -36.91 -7.06
N SER A 613 18.19 -37.31 -8.13
CA SER A 613 18.83 -36.36 -9.05
C SER A 613 18.26 -36.33 -10.47
N LEU A 614 17.50 -37.35 -10.91
CA LEU A 614 17.12 -37.50 -12.32
C LEU A 614 15.61 -37.45 -12.62
N VAL A 615 14.72 -37.95 -11.74
CA VAL A 615 13.26 -38.01 -11.99
C VAL A 615 12.49 -36.84 -11.38
N PHE A 616 12.96 -36.29 -10.27
CA PHE A 616 12.23 -35.30 -9.47
C PHE A 616 12.52 -33.84 -9.87
N ARG A 617 13.33 -33.59 -10.90
CA ARG A 617 13.83 -32.24 -11.20
C ARG A 617 12.85 -31.32 -11.94
N THR A 618 11.75 -31.81 -12.51
CA THR A 618 10.81 -30.95 -13.25
C THR A 618 9.42 -31.57 -13.40
N TRP A 619 8.54 -31.26 -12.46
CA TRP A 619 7.09 -31.34 -12.65
C TRP A 619 6.56 -29.92 -12.82
N ASN A 620 5.46 -29.72 -13.55
CA ASN A 620 4.81 -28.42 -13.69
C ASN A 620 3.30 -28.65 -13.58
N LEU A 621 2.66 -27.87 -12.72
CA LEU A 621 1.22 -27.84 -12.55
C LEU A 621 0.72 -26.52 -13.11
N GLN A 622 0.05 -26.57 -14.25
CA GLN A 622 -0.66 -25.43 -14.81
C GLN A 622 -2.12 -25.50 -14.37
N VAL A 623 -2.52 -24.67 -13.41
CA VAL A 623 -3.92 -24.56 -13.00
C VAL A 623 -4.60 -23.50 -13.87
N VAL A 624 -5.75 -23.82 -14.42
CA VAL A 624 -6.62 -22.92 -15.19
C VAL A 624 -8.01 -23.01 -14.57
N LEU A 625 -8.51 -21.96 -13.93
CA LEU A 625 -9.90 -21.97 -13.43
C LEU A 625 -10.87 -22.14 -14.61
N LEU A 626 -11.85 -23.04 -14.47
CA LEU A 626 -12.77 -23.42 -15.55
C LEU A 626 -14.01 -22.56 -15.55
N TYR A 627 -14.33 -21.94 -16.69
CA TYR A 627 -15.60 -21.30 -17.10
C TYR A 627 -16.83 -22.21 -17.00
#